data_AF-A5ATX4-F1
#
_entry.id   AF-A5ATX4-F1
#
_cell.length_a   1.000
_cell.length_b   1.000
_cell.length_c   1.000
_cell.angle_alpha   90.00
_cell.angle_beta   90.00
_cell.angle_gamma   90.00
#
_symmetry.space_group_name_H-M   'P 1'
#
loop_
_entity.id
_entity.type
_entity.pdbx_description
1 polymer ?
#
loop_
_entity_poly.entity_id
_entity_poly.type
_entity_poly.pdbx_seq_one_letter_code
_entity_poly.pdbx_strand_id
1 'polypeptide(L)'
;MAQVLSFGLRIRCSDARRTSSKPLKVAKTRPNTAIPTRSTGTRRNANRTYGVNLEISPHRAVSAVRLMRIELGGAFADLLNERGKGSGDNEMGYVERTLGFRTRDLDDRDLRLVTDIVGGSIRWRRYLDHLIVSLCHDSKTFRSMEPLLLQILRIGFYEIVNLDMPPYAVVDENVRLAKVALRPGAANMVNAILRKLVLLKEKNSLPLPKLEGDDRAQARALATLYSHPVWMVRRWTKYLGQEEAIKLMMWNNSEPSFSLRANSGKGFTRADLVMRLKMLKVPHELSPHLDNFVRIRTGMQLLADVFSLCNTVQILKVAQPVSL
;
A
#
# COMPACT_ATOMS: atom_id res chain seq x y z
N MET A 1 22.98 2.71 3.48
CA MET A 1 23.85 2.02 2.50
C MET A 1 22.95 1.18 1.59
N ALA A 2 22.37 1.78 0.55
CA ALA A 2 21.52 1.10 -0.41
C ALA A 2 22.39 0.67 -1.60
N GLN A 3 22.56 -0.64 -1.80
CA GLN A 3 23.32 -1.17 -2.93
C GLN A 3 22.49 -1.03 -4.21
N VAL A 4 22.93 -0.09 -5.04
CA VAL A 4 22.41 0.16 -6.39
C VAL A 4 22.95 -0.94 -7.30
N LEU A 5 22.06 -1.81 -7.81
CA LEU A 5 22.40 -2.73 -8.90
C LEU A 5 22.36 -1.96 -10.22
N SER A 6 23.53 -1.50 -10.67
CA SER A 6 23.76 -0.97 -12.01
C SER A 6 24.17 -2.12 -12.94
N PHE A 7 23.44 -2.30 -14.06
CA PHE A 7 23.89 -3.18 -15.15
C PHE A 7 23.76 -2.47 -16.49
N GLY A 8 24.89 -2.42 -17.22
CA GLY A 8 25.07 -1.74 -18.49
C GLY A 8 24.50 -2.51 -19.67
N LEU A 9 23.79 -1.79 -20.54
CA LEU A 9 23.23 -2.29 -21.80
C LEU A 9 24.25 -2.18 -22.95
N ARG A 10 24.37 -3.24 -23.75
CA ARG A 10 24.86 -3.18 -25.15
C ARG A 10 23.67 -3.32 -26.08
N ILE A 11 23.32 -2.24 -26.78
CA ILE A 11 22.23 -2.18 -27.74
C ILE A 11 22.79 -2.49 -29.14
N ARG A 12 22.10 -3.35 -29.90
CA ARG A 12 22.16 -3.35 -31.37
C ARG A 12 20.81 -2.90 -31.91
N CYS A 13 20.87 -1.89 -32.77
CA CYS A 13 19.74 -1.24 -33.42
C CYS A 13 19.46 -1.91 -34.77
N SER A 14 18.20 -2.18 -35.11
CA SER A 14 17.76 -2.19 -36.51
C SER A 14 16.27 -1.89 -36.68
N ASP A 15 16.05 -0.82 -37.43
CA ASP A 15 14.94 -0.31 -38.23
C ASP A 15 13.48 -0.78 -38.08
N ALA A 16 12.70 0.23 -37.66
CA ALA A 16 11.40 0.69 -38.14
C ALA A 16 10.73 -0.01 -39.34
N ARG A 17 9.42 -0.26 -39.19
CA ARG A 17 8.44 0.05 -40.25
C ARG A 17 7.02 0.35 -39.70
N ARG A 18 6.38 1.32 -40.36
CA ARG A 18 5.17 2.07 -40.00
C ARG A 18 3.85 1.37 -40.41
N THR A 19 2.76 1.98 -39.93
CA THR A 19 1.38 2.05 -40.50
C THR A 19 0.39 0.96 -40.04
N SER A 20 -0.92 1.18 -39.88
CA SER A 20 -1.79 2.37 -39.89
C SER A 20 -3.09 2.04 -39.11
N SER A 21 -3.76 3.10 -38.65
CA SER A 21 -5.03 3.15 -37.90
C SER A 21 -6.28 3.03 -38.78
N LYS A 22 -7.42 2.57 -38.21
CA LYS A 22 -8.81 3.03 -38.51
C LYS A 22 -9.82 2.50 -37.45
N PRO A 23 -11.03 3.07 -37.31
CA PRO A 23 -11.48 3.65 -36.04
C PRO A 23 -12.74 3.02 -35.40
N LEU A 24 -13.00 3.43 -34.16
CA LEU A 24 -14.11 3.07 -33.27
C LEU A 24 -15.48 3.58 -33.75
N LYS A 25 -16.53 2.77 -33.54
CA LYS A 25 -17.94 3.16 -33.63
C LYS A 25 -18.58 3.19 -32.24
N VAL A 26 -19.18 4.33 -31.93
CA VAL A 26 -19.97 4.63 -30.72
C VAL A 26 -21.41 4.18 -30.91
N ALA A 27 -21.99 3.49 -29.92
CA ALA A 27 -23.41 3.13 -29.89
C ALA A 27 -24.12 3.84 -28.72
N LYS A 28 -25.35 4.29 -29.02
CA LYS A 28 -26.18 5.23 -28.26
C LYS A 28 -26.97 4.59 -27.10
N THR A 29 -27.25 5.45 -26.13
CA THR A 29 -28.03 5.38 -24.89
C THR A 29 -29.51 4.99 -25.05
N ARG A 30 -30.09 4.36 -24.01
CA ARG A 30 -31.49 4.51 -23.46
C ARG A 30 -31.75 3.45 -22.34
N PRO A 31 -32.79 3.57 -21.50
CA PRO A 31 -33.08 4.64 -20.53
C PRO A 31 -33.33 4.10 -19.10
N ASN A 32 -33.56 5.03 -18.16
CA ASN A 32 -33.82 4.83 -16.72
C ASN A 32 -34.94 3.84 -16.37
N THR A 33 -34.68 2.97 -15.38
CA THR A 33 -35.69 2.18 -14.66
C THR A 33 -35.60 2.49 -13.17
N ALA A 34 -36.76 2.81 -12.59
CA ALA A 34 -36.94 3.29 -11.23
C ALA A 34 -36.57 2.24 -10.16
N ILE A 35 -36.01 2.74 -9.05
CA ILE A 35 -35.65 2.01 -7.83
C ILE A 35 -36.90 1.91 -6.93
N PRO A 36 -37.35 0.72 -6.48
CA PRO A 36 -38.36 0.64 -5.45
C PRO A 36 -37.73 0.83 -4.06
N THR A 37 -38.27 1.79 -3.32
CA THR A 37 -37.99 2.07 -1.91
C THR A 37 -38.40 0.89 -1.04
N ARG A 38 -37.43 0.28 -0.35
CA ARG A 38 -37.68 -0.83 0.58
C ARG A 38 -37.80 -0.29 2.00
N SER A 39 -38.95 -0.57 2.59
CA SER A 39 -39.40 -0.22 3.94
C SER A 39 -38.37 -0.54 5.03
N THR A 40 -38.30 0.35 6.02
CA THR A 40 -37.64 0.22 7.31
C THR A 40 -38.12 -1.01 8.08
N GLY A 41 -37.43 -2.14 7.87
CA GLY A 41 -37.54 -3.33 8.69
C GLY A 41 -36.42 -3.35 9.72
N THR A 42 -36.76 -3.13 10.98
CA THR A 42 -35.89 -3.26 12.16
C THR A 42 -35.32 -4.68 12.22
N ARG A 43 -34.11 -4.89 11.69
CA ARG A 43 -33.39 -6.16 11.87
C ARG A 43 -32.85 -6.22 13.30
N ARG A 44 -33.51 -7.02 14.14
CA ARG A 44 -32.99 -7.51 15.41
C ARG A 44 -31.63 -8.19 15.16
N ASN A 45 -30.53 -7.53 15.49
CA ASN A 45 -29.24 -8.20 15.62
C ASN A 45 -29.18 -8.82 17.01
N ALA A 46 -29.21 -10.15 17.06
CA ALA A 46 -28.88 -10.90 18.26
C ALA A 46 -27.42 -10.58 18.63
N ASN A 47 -27.21 -9.97 19.80
CA ASN A 47 -25.89 -9.70 20.37
C ASN A 47 -25.16 -11.03 20.63
N ARG A 48 -24.41 -11.53 19.65
CA ARG A 48 -23.29 -12.43 19.92
C ARG A 48 -22.17 -11.54 20.45
N THR A 49 -21.93 -11.59 21.75
CA THR A 49 -20.75 -10.97 22.37
C THR A 49 -19.53 -11.79 21.96
N TYR A 50 -18.83 -11.33 20.94
CA TYR A 50 -17.55 -11.93 20.55
C TYR A 50 -16.48 -11.47 21.54
N GLY A 51 -15.81 -12.43 22.18
CA GLY A 51 -14.73 -12.14 23.13
C GLY A 51 -13.54 -11.45 22.45
N VAL A 52 -12.78 -10.67 23.23
CA VAL A 52 -11.53 -10.05 22.77
C VAL A 52 -10.46 -11.14 22.63
N ASN A 53 -9.95 -11.33 21.42
CA ASN A 53 -8.84 -12.24 21.15
C ASN A 53 -7.52 -11.48 21.28
N LEU A 54 -6.78 -11.77 22.35
CA LEU A 54 -5.48 -11.15 22.65
C LEU A 54 -4.30 -11.83 21.94
N GLU A 55 -4.50 -13.00 21.34
CA GLU A 55 -3.44 -13.72 20.63
C GLU A 55 -3.19 -13.17 19.23
N ILE A 56 -4.12 -12.38 18.71
CA ILE A 56 -4.08 -11.82 17.35
C ILE A 56 -3.59 -10.39 17.39
N SER A 57 -2.66 -10.10 16.49
CA SER A 57 -2.06 -8.78 16.31
C SER A 57 -3.10 -7.80 15.75
N PRO A 58 -3.41 -6.71 16.46
CA PRO A 58 -4.51 -5.83 16.11
C PRO A 58 -4.26 -5.11 14.77
N HIS A 59 -3.02 -4.69 14.50
CA HIS A 59 -2.67 -4.04 13.24
C HIS A 59 -2.86 -4.94 12.01
N ARG A 60 -2.59 -6.25 12.10
CA ARG A 60 -2.80 -7.18 10.96
C ARG A 60 -4.29 -7.44 10.71
N ALA A 61 -5.07 -7.64 11.78
CA ALA A 61 -6.51 -7.82 11.68
C ALA A 61 -7.19 -6.61 11.02
N VAL A 62 -6.85 -5.40 11.49
CA VAL A 62 -7.36 -4.14 10.92
C VAL A 62 -6.88 -3.94 9.48
N SER A 63 -5.60 -4.21 9.19
CA SER A 63 -5.06 -4.10 7.83
C SER A 63 -5.78 -5.03 6.85
N ALA A 64 -6.05 -6.28 7.24
CA ALA A 64 -6.76 -7.25 6.39
C ALA A 64 -8.17 -6.77 6.05
N VAL A 65 -8.90 -6.25 7.04
CA VAL A 65 -10.25 -5.71 6.86
C VAL A 65 -10.26 -4.44 6.01
N ARG A 66 -9.27 -3.54 6.20
CA ARG A 66 -9.14 -2.35 5.36
C ARG A 66 -8.85 -2.70 3.91
N LEU A 67 -7.90 -3.60 3.66
CA LEU A 67 -7.60 -4.06 2.30
C LEU A 67 -8.82 -4.72 1.64
N MET A 68 -9.59 -5.52 2.38
CA MET A 68 -10.86 -6.07 1.92
C MET A 68 -11.88 -4.99 1.52
N ARG A 69 -12.03 -3.94 2.35
CA ARG A 69 -12.94 -2.82 2.07
C ARG A 69 -12.50 -2.01 0.85
N ILE A 70 -11.20 -1.88 0.63
CA ILE A 70 -10.65 -1.16 -0.53
C ILE A 70 -10.89 -1.97 -1.80
N GLU A 71 -10.62 -3.28 -1.77
CA GLU A 71 -10.75 -4.14 -2.96
C GLU A 71 -12.21 -4.44 -3.33
N LEU A 72 -13.06 -4.76 -2.35
CA LEU A 72 -14.45 -5.16 -2.59
C LEU A 72 -15.45 -4.02 -2.42
N GLY A 73 -15.16 -3.07 -1.53
CA GLY A 73 -16.05 -1.96 -1.19
C GLY A 73 -15.70 -0.65 -1.89
N GLY A 74 -14.59 -0.58 -2.62
CA GLY A 74 -14.13 0.67 -3.26
C GLY A 74 -13.74 1.77 -2.27
N ALA A 75 -13.46 1.41 -1.01
CA ALA A 75 -13.01 2.37 -0.01
C ALA A 75 -11.64 2.96 -0.39
N PHE A 76 -11.34 4.18 0.07
CA PHE A 76 -10.03 4.79 -0.16
C PHE A 76 -9.01 4.32 0.88
N ALA A 77 -7.73 4.29 0.49
CA ALA A 77 -6.61 4.03 1.40
C ALA A 77 -6.29 5.29 2.23
N ASP A 78 -7.18 5.63 3.16
CA ASP A 78 -7.01 6.81 4.01
C ASP A 78 -6.06 6.56 5.19
N LEU A 79 -5.46 7.64 5.70
CA LEU A 79 -4.72 7.64 6.96
C LEU A 79 -5.67 7.40 8.12
N LEU A 80 -5.25 6.57 9.08
CA LEU A 80 -5.95 6.46 10.34
C LEU A 80 -5.58 7.67 11.21
N ASN A 81 -6.56 8.52 11.52
CA ASN A 81 -6.39 9.63 12.47
C ASN A 81 -7.21 9.34 13.72
N GLU A 82 -6.53 9.29 14.88
CA GLU A 82 -7.20 9.15 16.19
C GLU A 82 -8.17 10.30 16.49
N ARG A 83 -7.86 11.52 16.03
CA ARG A 83 -8.56 12.74 16.46
C ARG A 83 -9.85 13.05 15.70
N GLY A 84 -10.21 12.24 14.71
CA GLY A 84 -11.45 12.39 13.94
C GLY A 84 -12.51 11.37 14.36
N LYS A 85 -13.46 11.77 15.22
CA LYS A 85 -14.76 11.09 15.41
C LYS A 85 -14.70 9.56 15.66
N GLY A 86 -13.94 9.10 16.66
CA GLY A 86 -14.00 7.68 17.10
C GLY A 86 -13.49 6.68 16.06
N SER A 87 -12.51 7.06 15.23
CA SER A 87 -12.01 6.20 14.14
C SER A 87 -11.44 4.87 14.65
N GLY A 88 -10.77 4.82 15.81
CA GLY A 88 -10.24 3.57 16.37
C GLY A 88 -11.35 2.57 16.75
N ASP A 89 -12.33 3.05 17.51
CA ASP A 89 -13.52 2.27 17.90
C ASP A 89 -14.31 1.80 16.67
N ASN A 90 -14.42 2.67 15.66
CA ASN A 90 -15.06 2.34 14.39
C ASN A 90 -14.33 1.21 13.65
N GLU A 91 -12.99 1.22 13.60
CA GLU A 91 -12.19 0.18 12.96
C GLU A 91 -12.35 -1.18 13.66
N MET A 92 -12.36 -1.22 15.00
CA MET A 92 -12.66 -2.46 15.72
C MET A 92 -14.08 -2.96 15.46
N GLY A 93 -15.05 -2.06 15.30
CA GLY A 93 -16.39 -2.43 14.84
C GLY A 93 -16.45 -2.99 13.42
N TYR A 94 -15.52 -2.62 12.52
CA TYR A 94 -15.38 -3.29 11.22
C TYR A 94 -14.73 -4.66 11.34
N VAL A 95 -13.71 -4.80 12.20
CA VAL A 95 -13.04 -6.08 12.46
C VAL A 95 -14.03 -7.10 13.02
N GLU A 96 -14.80 -6.72 14.03
CA GLU A 96 -15.80 -7.61 14.63
C GLU A 96 -16.84 -8.06 13.60
N ARG A 97 -17.37 -7.14 12.79
CA ARG A 97 -18.38 -7.47 11.78
C ARG A 97 -17.84 -8.34 10.64
N THR A 98 -16.55 -8.22 10.31
CA THR A 98 -15.95 -8.89 9.15
C THR A 98 -15.32 -10.23 9.53
N LEU A 99 -14.59 -10.27 10.65
CA LEU A 99 -13.82 -11.44 11.09
C LEU A 99 -14.51 -12.22 12.21
N GLY A 100 -15.54 -11.66 12.85
CA GLY A 100 -16.27 -12.32 13.94
C GLY A 100 -15.53 -12.33 15.28
N PHE A 101 -14.55 -11.44 15.50
CA PHE A 101 -13.90 -11.25 16.79
C PHE A 101 -13.36 -9.82 16.92
N ARG A 102 -13.04 -9.41 18.15
CA ARG A 102 -12.33 -8.15 18.44
C ARG A 102 -10.90 -8.45 18.87
N THR A 103 -9.98 -7.53 18.60
CA THR A 103 -8.63 -7.53 19.20
C THR A 103 -8.56 -6.47 20.29
N ARG A 104 -7.39 -6.32 20.93
CA ARG A 104 -7.11 -5.09 21.69
C ARG A 104 -7.19 -3.86 20.78
N ASP A 105 -7.40 -2.70 21.39
CA ASP A 105 -7.38 -1.43 20.67
C ASP A 105 -5.99 -1.13 20.10
N LEU A 106 -5.97 -0.38 19.01
CA LEU A 106 -4.75 0.07 18.35
C LEU A 106 -4.12 1.18 19.19
N ASP A 107 -2.83 1.04 19.47
CA ASP A 107 -2.03 2.16 19.95
C ASP A 107 -1.53 3.01 18.76
N ASP A 108 -0.92 4.15 19.08
CA ASP A 108 -0.30 5.06 18.13
C ASP A 108 0.70 4.37 17.17
N ARG A 109 1.42 3.36 17.65
CA ARG A 109 2.41 2.61 16.87
C ARG A 109 1.70 1.67 15.90
N ASP A 110 0.67 0.96 16.36
CA ASP A 110 -0.16 0.10 15.54
C ASP A 110 -0.85 0.88 14.43
N LEU A 111 -1.38 2.09 14.70
CA LEU A 111 -2.03 2.92 13.68
C LEU A 111 -1.09 3.31 12.53
N ARG A 112 0.16 3.65 12.86
CA ARG A 112 1.20 3.93 11.87
C ARG A 112 1.54 2.67 11.08
N LEU A 113 1.70 1.55 11.77
CA LEU A 113 2.00 0.29 11.12
C LEU A 113 0.86 -0.17 10.19
N VAL A 114 -0.41 0.00 10.58
CA VAL A 114 -1.57 -0.26 9.70
C VAL A 114 -1.51 0.63 8.47
N THR A 115 -1.19 1.92 8.64
CA THR A 115 -1.09 2.86 7.52
C THR A 115 -0.01 2.42 6.53
N ASP A 116 1.15 2.00 7.03
CA ASP A 116 2.27 1.55 6.22
C ASP A 116 1.96 0.21 5.53
N ILE A 117 1.39 -0.76 6.26
CA ILE A 117 0.99 -2.07 5.72
C ILE A 117 -0.07 -1.90 4.64
N VAL A 118 -1.16 -1.15 4.90
CA VAL A 118 -2.25 -0.96 3.92
C VAL A 118 -1.75 -0.19 2.71
N GLY A 119 -1.12 0.97 2.93
CA GLY A 119 -0.62 1.81 1.84
C GLY A 119 0.45 1.10 1.02
N GLY A 120 1.34 0.35 1.66
CA GLY A 120 2.40 -0.42 1.05
C GLY A 120 1.90 -1.64 0.28
N SER A 121 0.97 -2.40 0.86
CA SER A 121 0.35 -3.56 0.20
C SER A 121 -0.38 -3.16 -1.08
N ILE A 122 -1.03 -1.99 -1.09
CA ILE A 122 -1.68 -1.45 -2.30
C ILE A 122 -0.64 -0.99 -3.31
N ARG A 123 0.36 -0.22 -2.85
CA ARG A 123 1.43 0.32 -3.71
C ARG A 123 2.22 -0.79 -4.41
N TRP A 124 2.49 -1.87 -3.71
CA TRP A 124 3.26 -3.02 -4.22
C TRP A 124 2.38 -4.18 -4.69
N ARG A 125 1.06 -4.01 -4.78
CA ARG A 125 0.09 -5.10 -5.02
C ARG A 125 0.47 -5.99 -6.20
N ARG A 126 0.88 -5.40 -7.31
CA ARG A 126 1.20 -6.14 -8.54
C ARG A 126 2.43 -7.04 -8.38
N TYR A 127 3.45 -6.55 -7.69
CA TYR A 127 4.65 -7.30 -7.38
C TYR A 127 4.35 -8.39 -6.35
N LEU A 128 3.62 -8.07 -5.28
CA LEU A 128 3.21 -9.03 -4.25
C LEU A 128 2.37 -10.16 -4.86
N ASP A 129 1.39 -9.84 -5.71
CA ASP A 129 0.57 -10.83 -6.42
C ASP A 129 1.41 -11.71 -7.35
N HIS A 130 2.41 -11.15 -8.04
CA HIS A 130 3.34 -11.94 -8.84
C HIS A 130 4.13 -12.94 -7.99
N LEU A 131 4.63 -12.52 -6.83
CA LEU A 131 5.32 -13.42 -5.91
C LEU A 131 4.36 -14.52 -5.41
N ILE A 132 3.16 -14.16 -4.94
CA ILE A 132 2.17 -15.13 -4.45
C ILE A 132 1.85 -16.17 -5.53
N VAL A 133 1.54 -15.73 -6.76
CA VAL A 133 1.26 -16.62 -7.90
C VAL A 133 2.44 -17.56 -8.19
N SER A 134 3.67 -17.04 -8.14
CA SER A 134 4.89 -17.81 -8.42
C SER A 134 5.20 -18.85 -7.34
N LEU A 135 4.70 -18.63 -6.12
CA LEU A 135 4.87 -19.57 -5.01
C LEU A 135 3.76 -20.63 -4.94
N CYS A 136 2.60 -20.36 -5.56
CA CYS A 136 1.51 -21.31 -5.71
C CYS A 136 1.83 -22.43 -6.72
N HIS A 137 1.13 -23.55 -6.62
CA HIS A 137 1.26 -24.66 -7.57
C HIS A 137 0.72 -24.31 -8.97
N ASP A 138 -0.39 -23.57 -9.03
CA ASP A 138 -1.00 -23.10 -10.29
C ASP A 138 -1.62 -21.72 -10.11
N SER A 139 -1.65 -20.96 -11.20
CA SER A 139 -2.39 -19.71 -11.38
C SER A 139 -3.88 -19.82 -11.06
N LYS A 140 -4.51 -20.99 -11.27
CA LYS A 140 -5.90 -21.24 -10.89
C LYS A 140 -6.10 -21.13 -9.39
N THR A 141 -5.18 -21.67 -8.59
CA THR A 141 -5.24 -21.61 -7.13
C THR A 141 -5.31 -20.16 -6.65
N PHE A 142 -4.49 -19.28 -7.21
CA PHE A 142 -4.50 -17.85 -6.89
C PHE A 142 -5.86 -17.21 -7.20
N ARG A 143 -6.42 -17.47 -8.38
CA ARG A 143 -7.71 -16.89 -8.81
C ARG A 143 -8.90 -17.39 -7.98
N SER A 144 -8.81 -18.60 -7.44
CA SER A 144 -9.84 -19.19 -6.59
C SER A 144 -9.66 -18.88 -5.10
N MET A 145 -8.60 -18.19 -4.69
CA MET A 145 -8.39 -17.88 -3.27
C MET A 145 -9.51 -16.99 -2.74
N GLU A 146 -9.90 -17.25 -1.50
CA GLU A 146 -10.82 -16.37 -0.79
C GLU A 146 -10.19 -14.98 -0.62
N PRO A 147 -10.96 -13.89 -0.83
CA PRO A 147 -10.40 -12.54 -0.81
C PRO A 147 -9.66 -12.19 0.50
N LEU A 148 -10.17 -12.64 1.65
CA LEU A 148 -9.53 -12.40 2.95
C LEU A 148 -8.20 -13.16 3.09
N LEU A 149 -8.13 -14.40 2.62
CA LEU A 149 -6.89 -15.17 2.59
C LEU A 149 -5.83 -14.47 1.73
N LEU A 150 -6.24 -13.92 0.59
CA LEU A 150 -5.34 -13.16 -0.28
C LEU A 150 -4.82 -11.89 0.41
N GLN A 151 -5.64 -11.17 1.20
CA GLN A 151 -5.15 -10.02 1.96
C GLN A 151 -4.15 -10.42 3.04
N ILE A 152 -4.40 -11.50 3.77
CA ILE A 152 -3.47 -12.00 4.79
C ILE A 152 -2.11 -12.36 4.15
N LEU A 153 -2.13 -13.02 2.99
CA LEU A 153 -0.91 -13.30 2.23
C LEU A 153 -0.22 -12.01 1.76
N ARG A 154 -0.94 -11.04 1.18
CA ARG A 154 -0.36 -9.76 0.75
C ARG A 154 0.30 -9.02 1.91
N ILE A 155 -0.34 -8.99 3.09
CA ILE A 155 0.23 -8.41 4.31
C ILE A 155 1.53 -9.12 4.68
N GLY A 156 1.51 -10.45 4.81
CA GLY A 156 2.71 -11.21 5.18
C GLY A 156 3.86 -11.05 4.17
N PHE A 157 3.56 -11.02 2.88
CA PHE A 157 4.56 -10.77 1.83
C PHE A 157 5.13 -9.36 1.94
N TYR A 158 4.28 -8.34 2.14
CA TYR A 158 4.74 -6.96 2.30
C TYR A 158 5.61 -6.79 3.54
N GLU A 159 5.20 -7.36 4.67
CA GLU A 159 5.97 -7.33 5.92
C GLU A 159 7.35 -7.98 5.76
N ILE A 160 7.43 -9.14 5.08
CA ILE A 160 8.70 -9.82 4.85
C ILE A 160 9.55 -9.11 3.80
N VAL A 161 8.99 -8.68 2.68
CA VAL A 161 9.77 -8.23 1.51
C VAL A 161 10.10 -6.74 1.57
N ASN A 162 9.20 -5.91 2.10
CA ASN A 162 9.32 -4.45 2.05
C ASN A 162 9.58 -3.81 3.41
N LEU A 163 9.05 -4.36 4.50
CA LEU A 163 9.27 -3.84 5.86
C LEU A 163 10.42 -4.52 6.61
N ASP A 164 11.01 -5.57 6.03
CA ASP A 164 12.08 -6.37 6.65
C ASP A 164 11.75 -6.83 8.08
N MET A 165 10.47 -7.12 8.36
CA MET A 165 10.03 -7.62 9.65
C MET A 165 10.58 -9.03 9.93
N PRO A 166 10.80 -9.41 11.20
CA PRO A 166 11.32 -10.73 11.55
C PRO A 166 10.45 -11.86 10.95
N PRO A 167 11.02 -12.71 10.06
CA PRO A 167 10.24 -13.68 9.32
C PRO A 167 9.42 -14.64 10.19
N TYR A 168 9.98 -15.09 11.31
CA TYR A 168 9.29 -16.00 12.24
C TYR A 168 8.02 -15.37 12.82
N ALA A 169 8.09 -14.09 13.20
CA ALA A 169 6.97 -13.36 13.78
C ALA A 169 5.87 -13.14 12.73
N VAL A 170 6.27 -12.72 11.53
CA VAL A 170 5.32 -12.52 10.41
C VAL A 170 4.61 -13.82 10.04
N VAL A 171 5.34 -14.93 9.90
CA VAL A 171 4.75 -16.24 9.56
C VAL A 171 3.75 -16.64 10.65
N ASP A 172 4.17 -16.64 11.91
CA ASP A 172 3.36 -17.15 13.00
C ASP A 172 2.10 -16.29 13.24
N GLU A 173 2.24 -14.96 13.26
CA GLU A 173 1.11 -14.04 13.47
C GLU A 173 0.09 -14.11 12.32
N ASN A 174 0.53 -14.20 11.06
CA ASN A 174 -0.38 -14.34 9.91
C ASN A 174 -1.06 -15.73 9.88
N VAL A 175 -0.37 -16.79 10.31
CA VAL A 175 -0.94 -18.14 10.44
C VAL A 175 -2.02 -18.17 11.53
N ARG A 176 -1.76 -17.54 12.69
CA ARG A 176 -2.77 -17.39 13.76
C ARG A 176 -3.98 -16.60 13.27
N LEU A 177 -3.76 -15.47 12.60
CA LEU A 177 -4.84 -14.67 12.03
C LEU A 177 -5.69 -15.48 11.04
N ALA A 178 -5.07 -16.22 10.11
CA ALA A 178 -5.78 -17.07 9.17
C ALA A 178 -6.53 -18.23 9.84
N LYS A 179 -5.97 -18.79 10.92
CA LYS A 179 -6.61 -19.88 11.68
C LYS A 179 -7.91 -19.44 12.33
N VAL A 180 -7.92 -18.24 12.92
CA VAL A 180 -9.10 -17.70 13.64
C VAL A 180 -10.09 -17.06 12.69
N ALA A 181 -9.62 -16.28 11.70
CA ALA A 181 -10.49 -15.53 10.81
C ALA A 181 -11.10 -16.37 9.67
N LEU A 182 -10.51 -17.53 9.35
CA LEU A 182 -10.94 -18.40 8.26
C LEU A 182 -11.14 -19.84 8.76
N ARG A 183 -10.13 -20.71 8.55
CA ARG A 183 -10.17 -22.13 8.88
C ARG A 183 -8.76 -22.71 8.99
N PRO A 184 -8.55 -23.86 9.65
CA PRO A 184 -7.24 -24.49 9.79
C PRO A 184 -6.52 -24.74 8.45
N GLY A 185 -7.25 -25.13 7.40
CA GLY A 185 -6.66 -25.34 6.07
C GLY A 185 -6.07 -24.07 5.46
N ALA A 186 -6.69 -22.91 5.69
CA ALA A 186 -6.18 -21.62 5.22
C ALA A 186 -4.89 -21.24 5.98
N ALA A 187 -4.85 -21.48 7.28
CA ALA A 187 -3.65 -21.29 8.11
C ALA A 187 -2.47 -22.14 7.60
N ASN A 188 -2.71 -23.41 7.26
CA ASN A 188 -1.68 -24.29 6.70
C ASN A 188 -1.13 -23.76 5.36
N MET A 189 -2.01 -23.23 4.51
CA MET A 189 -1.62 -22.63 3.23
C MET A 189 -0.78 -21.37 3.43
N VAL A 190 -1.19 -20.46 4.33
CA VAL A 190 -0.40 -19.27 4.70
C VAL A 190 0.99 -19.69 5.20
N ASN A 191 1.05 -20.66 6.12
CA ASN A 191 2.31 -21.16 6.67
C ASN A 191 3.24 -21.69 5.56
N ALA A 192 2.71 -22.55 4.68
CA ALA A 192 3.49 -23.16 3.61
C ALA A 192 4.04 -22.10 2.63
N ILE A 193 3.20 -21.16 2.20
CA ILE A 193 3.57 -20.13 1.23
C ILE A 193 4.58 -19.14 1.86
N LEU A 194 4.33 -18.64 3.06
CA LEU A 194 5.23 -17.69 3.71
C LEU A 194 6.59 -18.34 4.06
N ARG A 195 6.62 -19.59 4.54
CA ARG A 195 7.90 -20.29 4.75
C ARG A 195 8.70 -20.44 3.46
N LYS A 196 8.04 -20.76 2.35
CA LYS A 196 8.69 -20.81 1.03
C LYS A 196 9.23 -19.44 0.62
N LEU A 197 8.49 -18.36 0.87
CA LEU A 197 8.95 -16.99 0.62
C LEU A 197 10.22 -16.66 1.41
N VAL A 198 10.26 -16.99 2.70
CA VAL A 198 11.41 -16.75 3.57
C VAL A 198 12.66 -17.45 3.04
N LEU A 199 12.55 -18.74 2.70
CA LEU A 199 13.66 -19.50 2.12
C LEU A 199 14.18 -18.90 0.81
N LEU A 200 13.28 -18.41 -0.06
CA LEU A 200 13.66 -17.77 -1.32
C LEU A 200 14.34 -16.43 -1.10
N LYS A 201 13.85 -15.64 -0.11
CA LYS A 201 14.43 -14.36 0.29
C LYS A 201 15.84 -14.54 0.85
N GLU A 202 16.05 -15.50 1.75
CA GLU A 202 17.37 -15.82 2.33
C GLU A 202 18.39 -16.21 1.25
N LYS A 203 17.94 -16.90 0.21
CA LYS A 203 18.77 -17.30 -0.94
C LYS A 203 18.92 -16.20 -2.01
N ASN A 204 18.36 -15.00 -1.81
CA ASN A 204 18.28 -13.93 -2.82
C ASN A 204 17.75 -14.42 -4.18
N SER A 205 16.75 -15.32 -4.14
CA SER A 205 16.24 -16.07 -5.29
C SER A 205 14.74 -15.83 -5.51
N LEU A 206 14.25 -14.66 -5.10
CA LEU A 206 12.86 -14.29 -5.31
C LEU A 206 12.54 -14.32 -6.82
N PRO A 207 11.38 -14.88 -7.21
CA PRO A 207 11.00 -14.96 -8.61
C PRO A 207 10.84 -13.55 -9.19
N LEU A 208 11.53 -13.31 -10.29
CA LEU A 208 11.47 -12.05 -11.04
C LEU A 208 10.74 -12.29 -12.37
N PRO A 209 9.90 -11.35 -12.82
CA PRO A 209 9.33 -11.41 -14.14
C PRO A 209 10.44 -11.27 -15.19
N LYS A 210 10.36 -12.09 -16.25
CA LYS A 210 11.35 -12.11 -17.32
C LYS A 210 11.32 -10.82 -18.13
N LEU A 211 12.47 -10.13 -18.22
CA LEU A 211 12.67 -8.91 -19.02
C LEU A 211 13.10 -9.24 -20.46
N GLU A 212 12.43 -10.20 -21.08
CA GLU A 212 12.74 -10.68 -22.43
C GLU A 212 11.56 -10.45 -23.39
N GLY A 213 11.86 -10.41 -24.69
CA GLY A 213 10.86 -10.27 -25.74
C GLY A 213 10.65 -8.82 -26.21
N ASP A 214 9.49 -8.58 -26.82
CA ASP A 214 9.12 -7.30 -27.41
C ASP A 214 8.93 -6.18 -26.37
N ASP A 215 8.85 -4.93 -26.82
CA ASP A 215 8.62 -3.76 -25.95
C ASP A 215 7.39 -3.93 -25.04
N ARG A 216 6.38 -4.68 -25.49
CA ARG A 216 5.17 -4.95 -24.70
C ARG A 216 5.43 -5.96 -23.59
N ALA A 217 6.20 -7.00 -23.84
CA ALA A 217 6.63 -7.96 -22.83
C ALA A 217 7.52 -7.30 -21.78
N GLN A 218 8.51 -6.50 -22.19
CA GLN A 218 9.38 -5.75 -21.30
C GLN A 218 8.58 -4.77 -20.42
N ALA A 219 7.65 -4.00 -21.02
CA ALA A 219 6.80 -3.11 -20.25
C ALA A 219 5.88 -3.84 -19.26
N ARG A 220 5.41 -5.06 -19.58
CA ARG A 220 4.65 -5.88 -18.64
C ARG A 220 5.50 -6.36 -17.47
N ALA A 221 6.74 -6.75 -17.72
CA ALA A 221 7.69 -7.15 -16.68
C ALA A 221 8.03 -5.98 -15.75
N LEU A 222 8.37 -4.80 -16.32
CA LEU A 222 8.63 -3.57 -15.55
C LEU A 222 7.40 -3.14 -14.74
N ALA A 223 6.21 -3.19 -15.34
CA ALA A 223 4.95 -2.89 -14.65
C ALA A 223 4.72 -3.81 -13.44
N THR A 224 5.08 -5.09 -13.54
CA THR A 224 5.03 -6.03 -12.41
C THR A 224 6.10 -5.71 -11.37
N LEU A 225 7.36 -5.55 -11.77
CA LEU A 225 8.49 -5.27 -10.87
C LEU A 225 8.24 -4.04 -10.01
N TYR A 226 7.81 -2.95 -10.63
CA TYR A 226 7.62 -1.68 -9.95
C TYR A 226 6.17 -1.39 -9.59
N SER A 227 5.25 -2.36 -9.75
CA SER A 227 3.83 -2.21 -9.39
C SER A 227 3.14 -0.98 -9.97
N HIS A 228 3.32 -0.77 -11.27
CA HIS A 228 2.64 0.29 -12.05
C HIS A 228 1.73 -0.30 -13.13
N PRO A 229 0.67 0.40 -13.56
CA PRO A 229 -0.13 -0.03 -14.71
C PRO A 229 0.69 -0.14 -15.99
N VAL A 230 0.48 -1.20 -16.78
CA VAL A 230 1.24 -1.45 -18.02
C VAL A 230 1.17 -0.27 -18.99
N TRP A 231 0.01 0.38 -19.11
CA TRP A 231 -0.16 1.53 -19.99
C TRP A 231 0.71 2.72 -19.57
N MET A 232 0.91 2.90 -18.25
CA MET A 232 1.68 3.99 -17.67
C MET A 232 3.18 3.74 -17.85
N VAL A 233 3.63 2.50 -17.60
CA VAL A 233 5.00 2.09 -17.87
C VAL A 233 5.35 2.27 -19.35
N ARG A 234 4.49 1.79 -20.26
CA ARG A 234 4.68 1.98 -21.71
C ARG A 234 4.75 3.46 -22.11
N ARG A 235 3.98 4.31 -21.43
CA ARG A 235 4.01 5.76 -21.66
C ARG A 235 5.34 6.32 -21.21
N TRP A 236 5.77 6.05 -19.98
CA TRP A 236 7.03 6.57 -19.45
C TRP A 236 8.24 6.08 -20.22
N THR A 237 8.33 4.78 -20.53
CA THR A 237 9.44 4.24 -21.32
C THR A 237 9.53 4.87 -22.70
N LYS A 238 8.38 5.18 -23.32
CA LYS A 238 8.33 5.86 -24.63
C LYS A 238 8.81 7.32 -24.57
N TYR A 239 8.45 8.07 -23.53
CA TYR A 239 8.73 9.51 -23.46
C TYR A 239 10.05 9.86 -22.76
N LEU A 240 10.43 9.09 -21.74
CA LEU A 240 11.62 9.35 -20.91
C LEU A 240 12.79 8.42 -21.27
N GLY A 241 12.54 7.34 -22.00
CA GLY A 241 13.45 6.21 -22.10
C GLY A 241 13.31 5.26 -20.91
N GLN A 242 13.83 4.04 -21.05
CA GLN A 242 13.66 2.99 -20.06
C GLN A 242 14.34 3.32 -18.72
N GLU A 243 15.56 3.84 -18.75
CA GLU A 243 16.34 4.13 -17.53
C GLU A 243 15.67 5.19 -16.66
N GLU A 244 15.26 6.32 -17.24
CA GLU A 244 14.57 7.39 -16.52
C GLU A 244 13.16 6.96 -16.07
N ALA A 245 12.47 6.16 -16.86
CA ALA A 245 11.20 5.57 -16.43
C ALA A 245 11.37 4.67 -15.20
N ILE A 246 12.45 3.87 -15.14
CA ILE A 246 12.78 3.06 -13.97
C ILE A 246 13.03 3.93 -12.74
N LYS A 247 13.83 4.99 -12.87
CA LYS A 247 14.08 5.94 -11.77
C LYS A 247 12.79 6.56 -11.25
N LEU A 248 11.89 6.98 -12.16
CA LEU A 248 10.58 7.52 -11.79
C LEU A 248 9.71 6.49 -11.05
N MET A 249 9.66 5.25 -11.55
CA MET A 249 8.90 4.17 -10.92
C MET A 249 9.43 3.81 -9.52
N MET A 250 10.76 3.78 -9.35
CA MET A 250 11.41 3.59 -8.05
C MET A 250 11.09 4.74 -7.10
N TRP A 251 11.13 5.98 -7.58
CA TRP A 251 10.80 7.16 -6.78
C TRP A 251 9.34 7.13 -6.31
N ASN A 252 8.39 6.80 -7.19
CA ASN A 252 6.98 6.66 -6.83
C ASN A 252 6.76 5.62 -5.71
N ASN A 253 7.60 4.58 -5.67
CA ASN A 253 7.48 3.53 -4.66
C ASN A 253 8.23 3.82 -3.36
N SER A 254 9.08 4.85 -3.35
CA SER A 254 9.87 5.22 -2.17
C SER A 254 8.98 5.72 -1.01
N GLU A 255 9.55 5.76 0.18
CA GLU A 255 8.85 6.29 1.35
C GLU A 255 8.45 7.76 1.13
N PRO A 256 7.18 8.12 1.40
CA PRO A 256 6.73 9.48 1.22
C PRO A 256 7.42 10.41 2.22
N SER A 257 7.89 11.56 1.74
CA SER A 257 8.32 12.65 2.61
C SER A 257 7.16 13.59 2.93
N PHE A 258 7.25 14.28 4.06
CA PHE A 258 6.32 15.32 4.44
C PHE A 258 6.94 16.68 4.13
N SER A 259 6.15 17.57 3.55
CA SER A 259 6.52 18.95 3.28
C SER A 259 5.70 19.85 4.20
N LEU A 260 6.39 20.59 5.06
CA LEU A 260 5.82 21.59 5.93
C LEU A 260 5.89 22.94 5.24
N ARG A 261 4.77 23.66 5.20
CA ARG A 261 4.70 25.04 4.71
C ARG A 261 4.62 25.99 5.89
N ALA A 262 5.56 26.92 5.98
CA ALA A 262 5.46 28.06 6.86
C ALA A 262 4.36 29.01 6.36
N ASN A 263 3.47 29.45 7.25
CA ASN A 263 2.39 30.37 6.90
C ASN A 263 2.83 31.83 7.13
N SER A 264 3.49 32.40 6.13
CA SER A 264 3.96 33.80 6.18
C SER A 264 2.81 34.80 6.40
N GLY A 265 1.59 34.47 5.97
CA GLY A 265 0.40 35.31 6.21
C GLY A 265 0.01 35.43 7.68
N LYS A 266 0.59 34.62 8.57
CA LYS A 266 0.45 34.73 10.03
C LYS A 266 1.76 35.18 10.71
N GLY A 267 2.68 35.77 9.95
CA GLY A 267 3.98 36.21 10.46
C GLY A 267 4.93 35.06 10.82
N PHE A 268 4.66 33.83 10.37
CA PHE A 268 5.51 32.66 10.66
C PHE A 268 6.38 32.33 9.44
N THR A 269 7.69 32.53 9.56
CA THR A 269 8.63 32.40 8.45
C THR A 269 9.24 30.99 8.34
N ARG A 270 9.89 30.70 7.20
CA ARG A 270 10.69 29.46 7.06
C ARG A 270 11.80 29.38 8.10
N ALA A 271 12.42 30.50 8.47
CA ALA A 271 13.48 30.53 9.47
C ALA A 271 12.95 30.10 10.85
N ASP A 272 11.78 30.58 11.24
CA ASP A 272 11.12 30.20 12.50
C ASP A 272 10.77 28.71 12.52
N LEU A 273 10.27 28.19 11.40
CA LEU A 273 10.00 26.77 11.23
C LEU A 273 11.27 25.92 11.40
N VAL A 274 12.36 26.30 10.75
CA VAL A 274 13.66 25.63 10.85
C VAL A 274 14.20 25.69 12.28
N MET A 275 14.12 26.84 12.95
CA MET A 275 14.55 26.99 14.34
C MET A 275 13.78 26.02 15.25
N ARG A 276 12.46 25.92 15.06
CA ARG A 276 11.62 25.01 15.85
C ARG A 276 11.93 23.54 15.59
N LEU A 277 12.17 23.16 14.34
CA LEU A 277 12.60 21.80 13.99
C LEU A 277 13.96 21.45 14.60
N LYS A 278 14.91 22.41 14.63
CA LYS A 278 16.21 22.23 15.31
C LYS A 278 16.05 22.01 16.82
N MET A 279 15.20 22.79 17.48
CA MET A 279 14.91 22.61 18.91
C MET A 279 14.32 21.22 19.22
N LEU A 280 13.41 20.75 18.36
CA LEU A 280 12.81 19.42 18.47
C LEU A 280 13.73 18.28 17.99
N LYS A 281 14.95 18.60 17.55
CA LYS A 281 15.93 17.65 16.98
C LYS A 281 15.36 16.81 15.83
N VAL A 282 14.46 17.39 15.05
CA VAL A 282 13.86 16.73 13.88
C VAL A 282 14.76 16.94 12.66
N PRO A 283 15.23 15.86 11.99
CA PRO A 283 15.96 15.96 10.74
C PRO A 283 15.11 16.63 9.67
N HIS A 284 15.66 17.66 9.02
CA HIS A 284 14.94 18.45 8.02
C HIS A 284 15.86 18.90 6.89
N GLU A 285 15.27 19.07 5.71
CA GLU A 285 15.92 19.56 4.50
C GLU A 285 15.14 20.76 3.99
N LEU A 286 15.82 21.81 3.55
CA LEU A 286 15.15 22.95 2.91
C LEU A 286 14.65 22.54 1.52
N SER A 287 13.49 23.03 1.12
CA SER A 287 13.02 22.80 -0.25
C SER A 287 13.88 23.60 -1.24
N PRO A 288 14.47 22.98 -2.27
CA PRO A 288 15.29 23.68 -3.26
C PRO A 288 14.47 24.54 -4.23
N HIS A 289 13.15 24.36 -4.28
CA HIS A 289 12.27 25.01 -5.27
C HIS A 289 11.26 25.98 -4.67
N LEU A 290 11.01 25.92 -3.36
CA LEU A 290 9.95 26.70 -2.73
C LEU A 290 10.42 27.29 -1.41
N ASP A 291 10.40 28.62 -1.32
CA ASP A 291 11.02 29.35 -0.20
C ASP A 291 10.30 29.23 1.13
N ASN A 292 9.02 28.84 1.11
CA ASN A 292 8.22 28.68 2.33
C ASN A 292 8.15 27.23 2.83
N PHE A 293 8.89 26.31 2.21
CA PHE A 293 8.76 24.88 2.48
C PHE A 293 10.01 24.26 3.10
N VAL A 294 9.77 23.33 4.03
CA VAL A 294 10.77 22.47 4.66
C VAL A 294 10.31 21.02 4.53
N ARG A 295 11.21 20.13 4.12
CA ARG A 295 10.94 18.70 3.99
C ARG A 295 11.44 17.96 5.21
N ILE A 296 10.67 16.98 5.65
CA ILE A 296 11.02 16.07 6.73
C ILE A 296 10.66 14.64 6.32
N ARG A 297 11.46 13.68 6.78
CA ARG A 297 11.22 12.24 6.53
C ARG A 297 10.71 11.53 7.77
N THR A 298 11.24 11.90 8.93
CA THR A 298 10.94 11.28 10.23
C THR A 298 10.59 12.35 11.26
N GLY A 299 10.04 11.93 12.42
CA GLY A 299 9.76 12.84 13.53
C GLY A 299 8.44 13.63 13.41
N MET A 300 7.54 13.24 12.51
CA MET A 300 6.20 13.85 12.40
C MET A 300 5.41 13.80 13.71
N GLN A 301 5.63 12.78 14.56
CA GLN A 301 4.93 12.64 15.84
C GLN A 301 5.22 13.80 16.78
N LEU A 302 6.48 14.25 16.83
CA LEU A 302 6.92 15.38 17.66
C LEU A 302 6.30 16.70 17.22
N LEU A 303 5.74 16.76 16.01
CA LEU A 303 5.13 17.95 15.42
C LEU A 303 3.61 17.96 15.63
N ALA A 304 2.98 16.79 15.79
CA ALA A 304 1.53 16.66 15.89
C ALA A 304 0.96 17.42 17.10
N ASP A 305 1.68 17.44 18.23
CA ASP A 305 1.26 18.16 19.44
C ASP A 305 1.65 19.63 19.43
N VAL A 306 2.74 19.97 18.74
CA VAL A 306 3.34 21.31 18.77
C VAL A 306 2.71 22.26 17.74
N PHE A 307 2.28 21.73 16.59
CA PHE A 307 1.73 22.52 15.48
C PHE A 307 0.21 22.40 15.33
N SER A 308 -0.46 21.48 16.01
CA SER A 308 -1.93 21.43 16.02
C SER A 308 -2.55 22.59 16.80
N LEU A 309 -1.82 23.16 17.77
CA LEU A 309 -2.26 24.32 18.56
C LEU A 309 -2.02 25.66 17.85
N CYS A 310 -1.01 25.73 16.99
CA CYS A 310 -0.68 26.93 16.25
C CYS A 310 -0.98 26.72 14.78
N ASN A 311 -2.01 27.39 14.31
CA ASN A 311 -2.57 27.35 12.97
C ASN A 311 -1.62 28.01 11.90
N THR A 312 -0.31 27.89 12.11
CA THR A 312 0.83 28.58 11.49
C THR A 312 1.65 27.69 10.55
N VAL A 313 1.41 26.37 10.55
CA VAL A 313 2.08 25.42 9.65
C VAL A 313 1.05 24.56 8.93
N GLN A 314 1.19 24.43 7.60
CA GLN A 314 0.41 23.47 6.82
C GLN A 314 1.27 22.25 6.49
N ILE A 315 0.75 21.06 6.80
CA ILE A 315 1.40 19.78 6.52
C ILE A 315 0.87 19.28 5.19
N LEU A 316 1.74 19.16 4.18
CA LEU A 316 1.46 18.48 2.93
C LEU A 316 2.24 17.16 2.92
N LYS A 317 1.53 16.03 2.96
CA LYS A 317 2.16 14.76 2.59
C LYS A 317 2.39 14.81 1.09
N VAL A 318 3.63 14.57 0.63
CA VAL A 318 3.88 14.45 -0.80
C VAL A 318 3.18 13.17 -1.24
N ALA A 319 2.01 13.33 -1.86
CA ALA A 319 1.22 12.22 -2.36
C ALA A 319 2.02 11.56 -3.49
N GLN A 320 2.61 10.41 -3.19
CA GLN A 320 3.12 9.52 -4.21
C GLN A 320 1.91 8.90 -4.90
N PRO A 321 1.86 8.89 -6.24
CA PRO A 321 0.70 8.36 -6.95
C PRO A 321 0.48 6.90 -6.53
N VAL A 322 -0.69 6.62 -5.98
CA VAL A 322 -1.13 5.26 -5.69
C VAL A 322 -1.49 4.64 -7.04
N SER A 323 -0.69 3.69 -7.48
CA SER A 323 -0.86 2.96 -8.74
C SER A 323 -2.05 2.00 -8.62
N LEU A 324 -3.24 2.46 -9.00
CA LEU A 324 -4.39 1.60 -9.31
C LEU A 324 -4.39 1.19 -10.79
#